data_AF-A0A3D3PS84-F1
#
_entry.id   AF-A0A3D3PS84-F1
#
_cell.length_a   1.000
_cell.length_b   1.000
_cell.length_c   1.000
_cell.angle_alpha   90.00
_cell.angle_beta   90.00
_cell.angle_gamma   90.00
#
_symmetry.space_group_name_H-M   'P 1'
#
loop_
_entity.id
_entity.type
_entity.pdbx_description
1 polymer ?
#
loop_
_entity_poly.entity_id
_entity_poly.type
_entity_poly.pdbx_seq_one_letter_code
_entity_poly.pdbx_strand_id
1 'polypeptide(L)'
;MTMLESKLNSRSDDFKANAAAMQIIVDDLKEKVAKIALGGGDDARKKHTARGKLLPRDRVQMLLDPGTPFLEFSQLAAYEMYKDSHGNSAAPSAGIITGIGRVAGQECVIVCNDATVKGGTYYPLTVKKHLRAQEIAEQNKLPCIYLVDSGGANLPNQEDVFPDRDHFGRIFYNQANLSAQGVPQIAVVMGSCTAGGAYVPAMSDESIIVKNQGTIFLGGPPLVKAATGEVVTAEDLGGGDVHTRLSGVVDHLAHNDMHALSLARTIVSNLNRKKSHTLVLRDPVEPHYPAQELYGVIPVDTRKPFDVREVIARIVDASEFDEFKARYGTTLICGFAHILGMPVGIIANNGILFSESALKGAHFIELCCQRKIPLVFLQNITGFMVGRKYENEGIARNGAKMVTAVATAAVPKFTVIIGGSFGAGNYGMCGRAFSPRFLWMWPNAR
;
A
#
# COMPACT_ATOMS: atom_id res chain seq x y z
N MET A 1 18.78 30.90 9.96
CA MET A 1 18.48 30.51 8.57
C MET A 1 18.01 29.07 8.62
N THR A 2 16.87 28.77 8.00
CA THR A 2 16.16 27.48 8.07
C THR A 2 16.37 26.63 6.81
N MET A 3 16.83 27.24 5.71
CA MET A 3 17.20 26.54 4.47
C MET A 3 18.44 25.67 4.68
N LEU A 4 18.36 24.41 4.24
CA LEU A 4 19.51 23.50 4.19
C LEU A 4 20.39 23.84 2.99
N GLU A 5 21.64 24.21 3.25
CA GLU A 5 22.66 24.36 2.19
C GLU A 5 23.31 23.00 1.90
N SER A 6 23.08 22.47 0.70
CA SER A 6 23.68 21.23 0.24
C SER A 6 25.21 21.36 0.14
N LYS A 7 25.91 20.38 0.70
CA LYS A 7 27.37 20.19 0.58
C LYS A 7 27.72 19.15 -0.48
N LEU A 8 26.70 18.56 -1.11
CA LEU A 8 26.87 17.55 -2.14
C LEU A 8 27.40 18.20 -3.43
N ASN A 9 28.52 17.69 -3.95
CA ASN A 9 29.02 18.08 -5.25
C ASN A 9 28.52 17.07 -6.31
N SER A 10 27.47 17.45 -7.06
CA SER A 10 26.87 16.63 -8.12
C SER A 10 27.80 16.36 -9.32
N ARG A 11 28.96 17.03 -9.38
CA ARG A 11 29.98 16.81 -10.42
C ARG A 11 31.11 15.89 -9.97
N SER A 12 31.17 15.53 -8.68
CA SER A 12 32.22 14.66 -8.15
C SER A 12 32.12 13.23 -8.70
N ASP A 13 33.25 12.53 -8.75
CA ASP A 13 33.28 11.15 -9.23
C ASP A 13 32.54 10.20 -8.27
N ASP A 14 32.61 10.45 -6.96
CA ASP A 14 31.83 9.73 -5.95
C ASP A 14 30.32 9.87 -6.18
N PHE A 15 29.83 11.09 -6.46
CA PHE A 15 28.41 11.31 -6.75
C PHE A 15 27.97 10.57 -8.02
N LYS A 16 28.76 10.65 -9.10
CA LYS A 16 28.46 9.96 -10.36
C LYS A 16 28.45 8.45 -10.18
N ALA A 17 29.38 7.91 -9.41
CA ALA A 17 29.44 6.47 -9.11
C ALA A 17 28.22 6.01 -8.29
N ASN A 18 27.83 6.77 -7.26
CA ASN A 18 26.62 6.52 -6.48
C ASN A 18 25.36 6.57 -7.37
N ALA A 19 25.24 7.61 -8.19
CA ALA A 19 24.10 7.80 -9.07
C ALA A 19 23.97 6.67 -10.10
N ALA A 20 25.07 6.25 -10.72
CA ALA A 20 25.08 5.12 -11.65
C ALA A 20 24.67 3.81 -10.98
N ALA A 21 25.17 3.54 -9.77
CA ALA A 21 24.81 2.33 -9.03
C ALA A 21 23.33 2.31 -8.62
N MET A 22 22.79 3.44 -8.15
CA MET A 22 21.37 3.57 -7.85
C MET A 22 20.51 3.40 -9.11
N GLN A 23 20.94 3.99 -10.23
CA GLN A 23 20.23 3.90 -11.50
C GLN A 23 20.04 2.44 -11.94
N ILE A 24 21.08 1.60 -11.83
CA ILE A 24 21.02 0.17 -12.18
C ILE A 24 19.90 -0.55 -11.42
N ILE A 25 19.82 -0.37 -10.11
CA ILE A 25 18.81 -1.05 -9.28
C ILE A 25 17.41 -0.44 -9.41
N VAL A 26 17.31 0.84 -9.77
CA VAL A 26 16.04 1.49 -10.13
C VAL A 26 15.51 0.93 -11.46
N ASP A 27 16.38 0.76 -12.45
CA ASP A 27 15.99 0.23 -13.76
C ASP A 27 15.60 -1.25 -13.67
N ASP A 28 16.34 -2.04 -12.89
CA ASP A 28 15.98 -3.43 -12.57
C ASP A 28 14.60 -3.53 -11.88
N LEU A 29 14.30 -2.65 -10.92
CA LEU A 29 12.98 -2.57 -10.30
C LEU A 29 11.89 -2.25 -11.33
N LYS A 30 12.13 -1.25 -12.19
CA LYS A 30 11.16 -0.85 -13.23
C LYS A 30 10.90 -1.98 -14.22
N GLU A 31 11.93 -2.71 -14.64
CA GLU A 31 11.79 -3.86 -15.53
C GLU A 31 10.95 -4.96 -14.88
N LYS A 32 11.24 -5.32 -13.63
CA LYS A 32 10.47 -6.31 -12.88
C LYS A 32 9.00 -5.91 -12.74
N VAL A 33 8.72 -4.66 -12.37
CA VAL A 33 7.35 -4.14 -12.24
C VAL A 33 6.63 -4.15 -13.58
N ALA A 34 7.29 -3.76 -14.68
CA ALA A 34 6.73 -3.79 -16.02
C ALA A 34 6.34 -5.21 -16.44
N LYS A 35 7.20 -6.21 -16.15
CA LYS A 35 6.90 -7.62 -16.40
C LYS A 35 5.72 -8.12 -15.57
N ILE A 36 5.68 -7.79 -14.28
CA ILE A 36 4.58 -8.16 -13.38
C ILE A 36 3.25 -7.53 -13.81
N ALA A 37 3.30 -6.32 -14.39
CA ALA A 37 2.11 -5.62 -14.86
C ALA A 37 1.37 -6.36 -16.00
N LEU A 38 2.03 -7.32 -16.66
CA LEU A 38 1.43 -8.19 -17.68
C LEU A 38 0.51 -9.29 -17.11
N GLY A 39 0.38 -9.40 -15.77
CA GLY A 39 -0.51 -10.37 -15.14
C GLY A 39 -0.16 -11.81 -15.51
N GLY A 40 -1.14 -12.60 -15.94
CA GLY A 40 -0.98 -13.99 -16.36
C GLY A 40 -0.24 -14.22 -17.68
N GLY A 41 0.32 -13.17 -18.29
CA GLY A 41 0.99 -13.23 -19.59
C GLY A 41 0.04 -13.12 -20.78
N ASP A 42 0.62 -13.00 -21.98
CA ASP A 42 -0.12 -12.62 -23.18
C ASP A 42 -1.24 -13.59 -23.56
N ASP A 43 -1.03 -14.90 -23.40
CA ASP A 43 -2.04 -15.90 -23.72
C ASP A 43 -3.26 -15.82 -22.79
N ALA A 44 -3.04 -15.58 -21.49
CA ALA A 44 -4.12 -15.40 -20.53
C ALA A 44 -4.88 -14.08 -20.80
N ARG A 45 -4.16 -13.00 -21.15
CA ARG A 45 -4.75 -11.71 -21.52
C ARG A 45 -5.59 -11.79 -22.80
N LYS A 46 -5.11 -12.50 -23.83
CA LYS A 46 -5.87 -12.76 -25.06
C LYS A 46 -7.14 -13.55 -24.78
N LYS A 47 -7.05 -14.62 -23.97
CA LYS A 47 -8.23 -15.41 -23.55
C LYS A 47 -9.24 -14.58 -22.75
N HIS A 48 -8.76 -13.67 -21.90
CA HIS A 48 -9.61 -12.78 -21.11
C HIS A 48 -10.35 -11.76 -21.99
N THR A 49 -9.64 -11.07 -22.86
CA THR A 49 -10.21 -10.07 -23.77
C THR A 49 -11.11 -10.67 -24.85
N ALA A 50 -10.83 -11.90 -25.31
CA ALA A 50 -11.71 -12.63 -26.23
C ALA A 50 -13.12 -12.90 -25.66
N ARG A 51 -13.30 -12.78 -24.33
CA ARG A 51 -14.60 -12.87 -23.66
C ARG A 51 -15.33 -11.51 -23.56
N GLY A 52 -14.80 -10.47 -24.19
CA GLY A 52 -15.37 -9.10 -24.15
C GLY A 52 -15.05 -8.33 -22.87
N LYS A 53 -14.13 -8.83 -22.03
CA LYS A 53 -13.77 -8.25 -20.73
C LYS A 53 -12.60 -7.28 -20.87
N LEU A 54 -12.63 -6.17 -20.14
CA LEU A 54 -11.46 -5.29 -19.99
C LEU A 54 -10.41 -5.97 -19.12
N LEU A 55 -9.13 -5.70 -19.40
CA LEU A 55 -8.07 -6.19 -18.53
C LEU A 55 -8.16 -5.50 -17.15
N PRO A 56 -7.71 -6.16 -16.07
CA PRO A 56 -7.76 -5.61 -14.71
C PRO A 56 -7.15 -4.20 -14.56
N ARG A 57 -5.98 -3.95 -15.15
CA ARG A 57 -5.35 -2.62 -15.12
C ARG A 57 -6.13 -1.58 -15.92
N ASP A 58 -6.72 -1.98 -17.04
CA ASP A 58 -7.58 -1.10 -17.85
C ASP A 58 -8.85 -0.74 -17.05
N ARG A 59 -9.44 -1.69 -16.30
CA ARG A 59 -10.58 -1.42 -15.42
C ARG A 59 -10.24 -0.40 -14.35
N VAL A 60 -9.08 -0.53 -13.69
CA VAL A 60 -8.60 0.46 -12.72
C VAL A 60 -8.42 1.81 -13.40
N GLN A 61 -7.74 1.88 -14.54
CA GLN A 61 -7.52 3.13 -15.27
C GLN A 61 -8.83 3.82 -15.69
N MET A 62 -9.81 3.07 -16.18
CA MET A 62 -11.11 3.59 -16.63
C MET A 62 -12.04 3.98 -15.48
N LEU A 63 -11.80 3.46 -14.27
CA LEU A 63 -12.53 3.87 -13.07
C LEU A 63 -12.07 5.24 -12.55
N LEU A 64 -10.77 5.53 -12.68
CA LEU A 64 -10.14 6.73 -12.13
C LEU A 64 -10.57 8.02 -12.84
N ASP A 65 -10.50 9.12 -12.11
CA ASP A 65 -10.67 10.45 -12.69
C ASP A 65 -9.52 10.77 -13.67
N PRO A 66 -9.81 11.31 -14.87
CA PRO A 66 -8.79 11.63 -15.86
C PRO A 66 -7.68 12.53 -15.30
N GLY A 67 -6.42 12.16 -15.56
CA GLY A 67 -5.24 12.94 -15.13
C GLY A 67 -4.90 12.85 -13.65
N THR A 68 -5.61 12.05 -12.86
CA THR A 68 -5.31 11.86 -11.44
C THR A 68 -4.32 10.72 -11.19
N PRO A 69 -3.48 10.80 -10.14
CA PRO A 69 -2.51 9.77 -9.85
C PRO A 69 -3.15 8.51 -9.27
N PHE A 70 -2.48 7.38 -9.48
CA PHE A 70 -2.77 6.11 -8.81
C PHE A 70 -1.56 5.64 -8.01
N LEU A 71 -1.71 5.52 -6.70
CA LEU A 71 -0.69 4.97 -5.82
C LEU A 71 -0.93 3.47 -5.66
N GLU A 72 -0.27 2.66 -6.51
CA GLU A 72 -0.36 1.20 -6.44
C GLU A 72 0.40 0.65 -5.23
N PHE A 73 -0.21 -0.33 -4.55
CA PHE A 73 0.37 -0.99 -3.39
C PHE A 73 1.04 -2.31 -3.77
N SER A 74 2.21 -2.56 -3.18
CA SER A 74 2.84 -3.89 -3.16
C SER A 74 2.87 -4.56 -4.55
N GLN A 75 3.37 -3.83 -5.56
CA GLN A 75 3.48 -4.32 -6.94
C GLN A 75 4.25 -5.64 -7.05
N LEU A 76 5.27 -5.81 -6.20
CA LEU A 76 6.09 -7.02 -6.12
C LEU A 76 5.50 -8.14 -5.23
N ALA A 77 4.24 -8.04 -4.81
CA ALA A 77 3.64 -9.08 -3.98
C ALA A 77 3.73 -10.45 -4.66
N ALA A 78 4.11 -11.48 -3.89
CA ALA A 78 4.36 -12.85 -4.35
C ALA A 78 5.44 -13.03 -5.43
N TYR A 79 6.26 -12.01 -5.69
CA TYR A 79 7.42 -12.13 -6.58
C TYR A 79 8.34 -13.26 -6.11
N GLU A 80 8.62 -14.21 -7.00
CA GLU A 80 9.44 -15.42 -6.76
C GLU A 80 8.96 -16.37 -5.63
N MET A 81 7.76 -16.17 -5.08
CA MET A 81 7.24 -17.00 -3.97
C MET A 81 6.56 -18.29 -4.44
N TYR A 82 5.81 -18.23 -5.55
CA TYR A 82 5.05 -19.36 -6.07
C TYR A 82 5.42 -19.61 -7.52
N LYS A 83 5.66 -20.87 -7.86
CA LYS A 83 5.95 -21.30 -9.23
C LYS A 83 4.86 -22.23 -9.73
N ASP A 84 4.55 -22.13 -11.01
CA ASP A 84 3.69 -23.11 -11.66
C ASP A 84 4.48 -24.32 -12.17
N SER A 85 3.78 -25.26 -12.81
CA SER A 85 4.37 -26.49 -13.33
C SER A 85 5.51 -26.28 -14.35
N HIS A 86 5.62 -25.08 -14.93
CA HIS A 86 6.65 -24.72 -15.90
C HIS A 86 7.76 -23.86 -15.26
N GLY A 87 7.74 -23.69 -13.93
CA GLY A 87 8.71 -22.87 -13.20
C GLY A 87 8.48 -21.36 -13.29
N ASN A 88 7.40 -20.92 -13.94
CA ASN A 88 7.05 -19.50 -14.07
C ASN A 88 6.37 -18.98 -12.81
N SER A 89 6.40 -17.67 -12.57
CA SER A 89 5.69 -17.06 -11.44
C SER A 89 4.20 -17.35 -11.52
N ALA A 90 3.66 -18.02 -10.50
CA ALA A 90 2.27 -18.45 -10.49
C ALA A 90 1.30 -17.32 -10.09
N ALA A 91 1.77 -16.31 -9.36
CA ALA A 91 0.94 -15.24 -8.82
C ALA A 91 1.61 -13.86 -8.89
N PRO A 92 1.96 -13.33 -10.08
CA PRO A 92 2.49 -11.98 -10.20
C PRO A 92 1.56 -10.94 -9.55
N SER A 93 2.13 -10.01 -8.79
CA SER A 93 1.40 -9.03 -7.96
C SER A 93 0.42 -9.66 -6.96
N ALA A 94 0.60 -10.95 -6.64
CA ALA A 94 -0.33 -11.82 -5.93
C ALA A 94 -1.73 -11.91 -6.57
N GLY A 95 -1.86 -11.74 -7.89
CA GLY A 95 -3.13 -11.87 -8.61
C GLY A 95 -4.17 -10.80 -8.26
N ILE A 96 -3.73 -9.68 -7.68
CA ILE A 96 -4.62 -8.59 -7.26
C ILE A 96 -3.90 -7.24 -7.36
N ILE A 97 -4.56 -6.25 -7.95
CA ILE A 97 -4.11 -4.87 -8.02
C ILE A 97 -4.81 -4.12 -6.90
N THR A 98 -4.04 -3.47 -6.03
CA THR A 98 -4.59 -2.65 -4.95
C THR A 98 -3.91 -1.28 -4.97
N GLY A 99 -4.63 -0.23 -4.61
CA GLY A 99 -4.06 1.12 -4.56
C GLY A 99 -5.07 2.18 -4.17
N ILE A 100 -4.60 3.43 -4.10
CA ILE A 100 -5.45 4.61 -3.94
C ILE A 100 -5.46 5.40 -5.23
N GLY A 101 -6.64 5.83 -5.65
CA GLY A 101 -6.79 6.83 -6.69
C GLY A 101 -8.06 7.65 -6.51
N ARG A 102 -8.25 8.66 -7.37
CA ARG A 102 -9.45 9.50 -7.32
C ARG A 102 -10.56 8.94 -8.20
N VAL A 103 -11.76 8.85 -7.64
CA VAL A 103 -12.98 8.44 -8.33
C VAL A 103 -14.07 9.44 -7.97
N ALA A 104 -14.62 10.14 -8.97
CA ALA A 104 -15.61 11.20 -8.77
C ALA A 104 -15.20 12.23 -7.69
N GLY A 105 -13.93 12.63 -7.70
CA GLY A 105 -13.34 13.60 -6.77
C GLY A 105 -12.98 13.05 -5.39
N GLN A 106 -13.28 11.78 -5.09
CA GLN A 106 -12.99 11.15 -3.79
C GLN A 106 -11.77 10.24 -3.89
N GLU A 107 -10.92 10.23 -2.86
CA GLU A 107 -9.83 9.26 -2.74
C GLU A 107 -10.39 7.90 -2.28
N CYS A 108 -10.28 6.89 -3.12
CA CYS A 108 -10.82 5.55 -2.86
C CYS A 108 -9.71 4.51 -2.85
N VAL A 109 -9.82 3.52 -1.97
CA VAL A 109 -9.04 2.28 -2.09
C VAL A 109 -9.71 1.40 -3.12
N ILE A 110 -8.95 1.03 -4.15
CA ILE A 110 -9.40 0.14 -5.22
C ILE A 110 -8.73 -1.22 -5.01
N VAL A 111 -9.52 -2.29 -5.12
CA VAL A 111 -9.06 -3.68 -5.05
C VAL A 111 -9.61 -4.42 -6.27
N CYS A 112 -8.75 -4.75 -7.22
CA CYS A 112 -9.13 -5.40 -8.48
C CYS A 112 -8.45 -6.75 -8.60
N ASN A 113 -9.24 -7.83 -8.67
CA ASN A 113 -8.69 -9.15 -8.97
C ASN A 113 -8.13 -9.19 -10.40
N ASP A 114 -7.05 -9.96 -10.59
CA ASP A 114 -6.53 -10.25 -11.91
C ASP A 114 -6.90 -11.67 -12.34
N ALA A 115 -8.02 -11.79 -13.06
CA ALA A 115 -8.50 -13.07 -13.58
C ALA A 115 -7.55 -13.76 -14.57
N THR A 116 -6.58 -13.01 -15.14
CA THR A 116 -5.55 -13.61 -16.00
C THR A 116 -4.54 -14.42 -15.18
N VAL A 117 -4.35 -14.09 -13.91
CA VAL A 117 -3.44 -14.77 -12.98
C VAL A 117 -4.16 -15.93 -12.31
N LYS A 118 -3.96 -17.15 -12.85
CA LYS A 118 -4.55 -18.40 -12.33
C LYS A 118 -6.05 -18.28 -12.03
N GLY A 119 -6.79 -17.61 -12.93
CA GLY A 119 -8.24 -17.39 -12.79
C GLY A 119 -8.63 -16.42 -11.68
N GLY A 120 -7.71 -15.59 -11.19
CA GLY A 120 -7.93 -14.66 -10.07
C GLY A 120 -8.04 -15.36 -8.72
N THR A 121 -7.52 -16.58 -8.61
CA THR A 121 -7.60 -17.36 -7.37
C THR A 121 -6.76 -16.75 -6.24
N TYR A 122 -7.25 -16.85 -5.01
CA TYR A 122 -6.56 -16.31 -3.85
C TYR A 122 -5.48 -17.25 -3.34
N TYR A 123 -4.23 -16.83 -3.53
CA TYR A 123 -3.08 -17.36 -2.81
C TYR A 123 -3.00 -16.75 -1.40
N PRO A 124 -2.19 -17.30 -0.48
CA PRO A 124 -1.98 -16.72 0.85
C PRO A 124 -1.59 -15.24 0.78
N LEU A 125 -0.70 -14.88 -0.16
CA LEU A 125 -0.30 -13.48 -0.37
C LEU A 125 -1.38 -12.61 -1.01
N THR A 126 -2.32 -13.18 -1.76
CA THR A 126 -3.50 -12.45 -2.27
C THR A 126 -4.37 -12.01 -1.10
N VAL A 127 -4.63 -12.90 -0.14
CA VAL A 127 -5.37 -12.58 1.08
C VAL A 127 -4.66 -11.48 1.85
N LYS A 128 -3.36 -11.67 2.13
CA LYS A 128 -2.57 -10.68 2.87
C LYS A 128 -2.55 -9.30 2.20
N LYS A 129 -2.46 -9.25 0.86
CA LYS A 129 -2.50 -8.00 0.10
C LYS A 129 -3.88 -7.35 0.12
N HIS A 130 -4.96 -8.14 0.04
CA HIS A 130 -6.34 -7.64 0.17
C HIS A 130 -6.59 -7.06 1.58
N LEU A 131 -6.25 -7.80 2.63
CA LEU A 131 -6.40 -7.33 4.02
C LEU A 131 -5.58 -6.06 4.28
N ARG A 132 -4.37 -5.97 3.73
CA ARG A 132 -3.58 -4.73 3.83
C ARG A 132 -4.24 -3.55 3.14
N ALA A 133 -4.93 -3.74 2.01
CA ALA A 133 -5.66 -2.66 1.37
C ALA A 133 -6.82 -2.17 2.25
N GLN A 134 -7.56 -3.09 2.89
CA GLN A 134 -8.62 -2.75 3.85
C GLN A 134 -8.07 -2.06 5.12
N GLU A 135 -6.92 -2.48 5.62
CA GLU A 135 -6.26 -1.82 6.76
C GLU A 135 -5.90 -0.36 6.42
N ILE A 136 -5.41 -0.11 5.20
CA ILE A 136 -5.16 1.25 4.70
C ILE A 136 -6.47 2.03 4.59
N ALA A 137 -7.54 1.42 4.09
CA ALA A 137 -8.86 2.04 4.00
C ALA A 137 -9.39 2.42 5.40
N GLU A 138 -9.28 1.52 6.38
CA GLU A 138 -9.72 1.73 7.76
C GLU A 138 -8.99 2.88 8.44
N GLN A 139 -7.66 2.86 8.37
CA GLN A 139 -6.81 3.84 9.04
C GLN A 139 -7.03 5.24 8.45
N ASN A 140 -7.27 5.34 7.14
CA ASN A 140 -7.36 6.61 6.41
C ASN A 140 -8.81 7.00 6.03
N LYS A 141 -9.81 6.22 6.44
CA LYS A 141 -11.25 6.45 6.19
C LYS A 141 -11.61 6.63 4.70
N LEU A 142 -11.02 5.79 3.86
CA LEU A 142 -11.17 5.83 2.41
C LEU A 142 -12.26 4.83 1.96
N PRO A 143 -13.25 5.22 1.14
CA PRO A 143 -14.18 4.29 0.53
C PRO A 143 -13.46 3.15 -0.21
N CYS A 144 -14.04 1.95 -0.19
CA CYS A 144 -13.50 0.76 -0.84
C CYS A 144 -14.30 0.46 -2.11
N ILE A 145 -13.59 0.20 -3.22
CA ILE A 145 -14.18 -0.28 -4.47
C ILE A 145 -13.53 -1.61 -4.84
N TYR A 146 -14.33 -2.68 -4.81
CA TYR A 146 -13.91 -4.04 -5.12
C TYR A 146 -14.30 -4.39 -6.56
N LEU A 147 -13.33 -4.50 -7.48
CA LEU A 147 -13.55 -5.00 -8.84
C LEU A 147 -13.32 -6.52 -8.82
N VAL A 148 -14.42 -7.25 -8.61
CA VAL A 148 -14.43 -8.68 -8.28
C VAL A 148 -14.44 -9.53 -9.54
N ASP A 149 -13.44 -10.41 -9.66
CA ASP A 149 -13.29 -11.35 -10.78
C ASP A 149 -12.36 -12.51 -10.36
N SER A 150 -12.88 -13.43 -9.54
CA SER A 150 -12.09 -14.47 -8.89
C SER A 150 -12.73 -15.85 -8.96
N GLY A 151 -11.92 -16.84 -9.34
CA GLY A 151 -12.29 -18.26 -9.32
C GLY A 151 -12.35 -18.90 -7.93
N GLY A 152 -12.12 -18.16 -6.84
CA GLY A 152 -12.15 -18.66 -5.47
C GLY A 152 -10.76 -18.77 -4.82
N ALA A 153 -10.60 -19.65 -3.83
CA ALA A 153 -9.34 -19.86 -3.13
C ALA A 153 -8.39 -20.80 -3.91
N ASN A 154 -7.08 -20.61 -3.73
CA ASN A 154 -6.09 -21.58 -4.17
C ASN A 154 -6.18 -22.84 -3.27
N LEU A 155 -6.89 -23.87 -3.73
CA LEU A 155 -7.15 -25.09 -2.94
C LEU A 155 -5.89 -25.82 -2.47
N PRO A 156 -4.80 -25.94 -3.26
CA PRO A 156 -3.56 -26.57 -2.78
C PRO A 156 -2.95 -25.88 -1.54
N ASN A 157 -3.18 -24.57 -1.37
CA ASN A 157 -2.69 -23.78 -0.23
C ASN A 157 -3.84 -23.37 0.73
N GLN A 158 -4.94 -24.13 0.78
CA GLN A 158 -6.13 -23.72 1.53
C GLN A 158 -5.88 -23.47 3.03
N GLU A 159 -4.95 -24.20 3.64
CA GLU A 159 -4.60 -24.07 5.06
C GLU A 159 -3.99 -22.70 5.42
N ASP A 160 -3.33 -22.07 4.45
CA ASP A 160 -2.75 -20.72 4.55
C ASP A 160 -3.67 -19.64 3.96
N VAL A 161 -4.89 -20.02 3.55
CA VAL A 161 -5.87 -19.13 2.92
C VAL A 161 -7.15 -19.03 3.73
N PHE A 162 -7.56 -20.06 4.46
CA PHE A 162 -8.91 -20.17 5.03
C PHE A 162 -9.02 -20.02 6.56
N PRO A 163 -8.29 -20.79 7.40
CA PRO A 163 -8.72 -21.02 8.78
C PRO A 163 -8.37 -19.93 9.82
N ASP A 164 -7.26 -19.20 9.66
CA ASP A 164 -6.72 -18.35 10.72
C ASP A 164 -7.36 -16.94 10.76
N ARG A 165 -7.11 -16.19 11.85
CA ARG A 165 -7.68 -14.85 12.09
C ARG A 165 -7.49 -13.89 10.91
N ASP A 166 -6.32 -13.92 10.28
CA ASP A 166 -5.93 -13.02 9.19
C ASP A 166 -6.00 -13.72 7.82
N HIS A 167 -6.88 -14.72 7.69
CA HIS A 167 -7.16 -15.43 6.44
C HIS A 167 -8.43 -14.88 5.74
N PHE A 168 -8.91 -15.58 4.70
CA PHE A 168 -9.91 -15.07 3.75
C PHE A 168 -11.18 -14.50 4.40
N GLY A 169 -11.67 -15.13 5.48
CA GLY A 169 -12.85 -14.66 6.22
C GLY A 169 -12.69 -13.27 6.84
N ARG A 170 -11.46 -12.82 7.09
CA ARG A 170 -11.18 -11.49 7.63
C ARG A 170 -11.58 -10.36 6.69
N ILE A 171 -11.64 -10.63 5.38
CA ILE A 171 -12.11 -9.67 4.38
C ILE A 171 -13.54 -9.23 4.72
N PHE A 172 -14.42 -10.17 5.02
CA PHE A 172 -15.83 -9.92 5.32
C PHE A 172 -16.02 -9.23 6.67
N TYR A 173 -15.26 -9.67 7.68
CA TYR A 173 -15.22 -9.01 8.99
C TYR A 173 -14.84 -7.53 8.83
N ASN A 174 -13.79 -7.24 8.04
CA ASN A 174 -13.35 -5.87 7.80
C ASN A 174 -14.40 -5.07 7.00
N GLN A 175 -15.01 -5.64 5.95
CA GLN A 175 -16.08 -4.96 5.18
C GLN A 175 -17.23 -4.52 6.09
N ALA A 176 -17.76 -5.43 6.92
CA ALA A 176 -18.85 -5.12 7.84
C ALA A 176 -18.49 -4.02 8.84
N ASN A 177 -17.29 -4.10 9.43
CA ASN A 177 -16.84 -3.09 10.39
C ASN A 177 -16.54 -1.73 9.73
N LEU A 178 -16.01 -1.72 8.52
CA LEU A 178 -15.78 -0.49 7.75
C LEU A 178 -17.11 0.19 7.42
N SER A 179 -18.09 -0.57 6.91
CA SER A 179 -19.44 -0.06 6.65
C SER A 179 -20.08 0.51 7.93
N ALA A 180 -20.00 -0.21 9.06
CA ALA A 180 -20.50 0.27 10.35
C ALA A 180 -19.80 1.54 10.86
N GLN A 181 -18.54 1.78 10.49
CA GLN A 181 -17.81 3.02 10.76
C GLN A 181 -18.13 4.14 9.75
N GLY A 182 -19.08 3.91 8.84
CA GLY A 182 -19.44 4.84 7.77
C GLY A 182 -18.37 4.96 6.69
N VAL A 183 -17.55 3.93 6.45
CA VAL A 183 -16.62 3.86 5.31
C VAL A 183 -17.29 3.04 4.21
N PRO A 184 -17.72 3.65 3.08
CA PRO A 184 -18.53 2.96 2.07
C PRO A 184 -17.80 1.77 1.43
N GLN A 185 -18.54 0.67 1.24
CA GLN A 185 -18.09 -0.55 0.60
C GLN A 185 -18.86 -0.73 -0.72
N ILE A 186 -18.17 -0.74 -1.86
CA ILE A 186 -18.78 -0.85 -3.18
C ILE A 186 -18.20 -2.06 -3.90
N ALA A 187 -19.04 -2.94 -4.43
CA ALA A 187 -18.59 -4.09 -5.22
C ALA A 187 -19.04 -4.00 -6.68
N VAL A 188 -18.15 -4.41 -7.58
CA VAL A 188 -18.40 -4.50 -9.02
C VAL A 188 -18.00 -5.89 -9.47
N VAL A 189 -18.99 -6.76 -9.67
CA VAL A 189 -18.81 -8.15 -10.10
C VAL A 189 -18.69 -8.21 -11.61
N MET A 190 -17.47 -8.41 -12.08
CA MET A 190 -17.09 -8.36 -13.50
C MET A 190 -16.66 -9.74 -14.01
N GLY A 191 -17.02 -10.81 -13.30
CA GLY A 191 -16.74 -12.19 -13.65
C GLY A 191 -17.20 -13.16 -12.56
N SER A 192 -16.48 -14.28 -12.41
CA SER A 192 -16.82 -15.30 -11.43
C SER A 192 -16.65 -14.76 -10.00
N CYS A 193 -17.58 -15.15 -9.11
CA CYS A 193 -17.58 -14.83 -7.70
C CYS A 193 -18.17 -16.02 -6.92
N THR A 194 -17.33 -17.00 -6.57
CA THR A 194 -17.78 -18.30 -6.04
C THR A 194 -17.40 -18.51 -4.57
N ALA A 195 -18.19 -19.31 -3.87
CA ALA A 195 -17.98 -19.75 -2.49
C ALA A 195 -17.79 -18.57 -1.54
N GLY A 196 -16.69 -18.54 -0.78
CA GLY A 196 -16.41 -17.44 0.12
C GLY A 196 -16.39 -16.07 -0.59
N GLY A 197 -15.94 -16.01 -1.85
CA GLY A 197 -15.86 -14.76 -2.60
C GLY A 197 -17.22 -14.08 -2.77
N ALA A 198 -18.32 -14.86 -2.77
CA ALA A 198 -19.68 -14.36 -2.92
C ALA A 198 -20.09 -13.35 -1.83
N TYR A 199 -19.43 -13.38 -0.66
CA TYR A 199 -19.70 -12.41 0.40
C TYR A 199 -19.15 -11.01 0.11
N VAL A 200 -18.17 -10.85 -0.78
CA VAL A 200 -17.66 -9.51 -1.12
C VAL A 200 -18.78 -8.61 -1.68
N PRO A 201 -19.53 -9.01 -2.72
CA PRO A 201 -20.69 -8.24 -3.17
C PRO A 201 -21.86 -8.29 -2.19
N ALA A 202 -22.17 -9.45 -1.61
CA ALA A 202 -23.33 -9.57 -0.72
C ALA A 202 -23.23 -8.75 0.58
N MET A 203 -22.02 -8.34 0.99
CA MET A 203 -21.78 -7.51 2.17
C MET A 203 -21.27 -6.10 1.83
N SER A 204 -21.31 -5.70 0.56
CA SER A 204 -21.06 -4.31 0.17
C SER A 204 -22.32 -3.48 0.32
N ASP A 205 -22.18 -2.18 0.57
CA ASP A 205 -23.30 -1.25 0.75
C ASP A 205 -24.09 -1.07 -0.55
N GLU A 206 -23.38 -1.05 -1.69
CA GLU A 206 -23.95 -1.13 -3.03
C GLU A 206 -23.12 -2.04 -3.93
N SER A 207 -23.81 -2.85 -4.74
CA SER A 207 -23.23 -3.85 -5.62
C SER A 207 -23.71 -3.69 -7.06
N ILE A 208 -22.78 -3.90 -7.99
CA ILE A 208 -23.01 -3.90 -9.44
C ILE A 208 -22.60 -5.27 -10.00
N ILE A 209 -23.35 -5.81 -10.97
CA ILE A 209 -22.99 -7.04 -11.70
C ILE A 209 -23.09 -6.84 -13.21
N VAL A 210 -22.10 -7.34 -13.95
CA VAL A 210 -22.13 -7.31 -15.42
C VAL A 210 -22.99 -8.46 -15.93
N LYS A 211 -24.05 -8.15 -16.68
CA LYS A 211 -24.98 -9.13 -17.29
C LYS A 211 -24.24 -10.12 -18.19
N ASN A 212 -24.62 -11.41 -18.14
CA ASN A 212 -24.04 -12.48 -18.96
C ASN A 212 -22.51 -12.63 -18.81
N GLN A 213 -21.96 -12.22 -17.67
CA GLN A 213 -20.51 -12.21 -17.42
C GLN A 213 -20.19 -12.41 -15.94
N GLY A 214 -20.83 -11.62 -15.08
CA GLY A 214 -20.72 -11.72 -13.63
C GLY A 214 -21.62 -12.82 -13.09
N THR A 215 -21.11 -13.61 -12.14
CA THR A 215 -21.89 -14.67 -11.49
C THR A 215 -21.54 -14.76 -10.01
N ILE A 216 -22.53 -14.89 -9.13
CA ILE A 216 -22.36 -15.01 -7.68
C ILE A 216 -23.03 -16.30 -7.19
N PHE A 217 -22.32 -17.13 -6.45
CA PHE A 217 -22.94 -18.31 -5.80
C PHE A 217 -22.06 -18.87 -4.68
N LEU A 218 -22.67 -19.43 -3.64
CA LEU A 218 -21.93 -20.16 -2.58
C LEU A 218 -21.39 -21.51 -3.07
N GLY A 219 -22.03 -22.10 -4.07
CA GLY A 219 -21.58 -23.31 -4.74
C GLY A 219 -21.88 -23.21 -6.22
N GLY A 220 -20.87 -23.33 -7.08
CA GLY A 220 -21.06 -23.26 -8.52
C GLY A 220 -21.75 -24.49 -9.10
N PRO A 221 -22.12 -24.47 -10.39
CA PRO A 221 -22.81 -25.58 -11.05
C PRO A 221 -22.18 -26.97 -10.83
N PRO A 222 -20.83 -27.13 -10.84
CA PRO A 222 -20.23 -28.43 -10.53
C PRO A 222 -20.56 -28.95 -9.13
N LEU A 223 -20.61 -28.05 -8.13
CA LEU A 223 -20.93 -28.43 -6.75
C LEU A 223 -22.42 -28.72 -6.59
N VAL A 224 -23.29 -27.92 -7.22
CA VAL A 224 -24.74 -28.14 -7.23
C VAL A 224 -25.08 -29.51 -7.82
N LYS A 225 -24.50 -29.83 -8.99
CA LYS A 225 -24.66 -31.13 -9.63
C LYS A 225 -24.17 -32.28 -8.76
N ALA A 226 -23.02 -32.13 -8.11
CA ALA A 226 -22.47 -33.16 -7.25
C ALA A 226 -23.31 -33.39 -5.98
N ALA A 227 -23.90 -32.33 -5.40
CA ALA A 227 -24.65 -32.41 -4.16
C ALA A 227 -26.12 -32.83 -4.35
N THR A 228 -26.75 -32.44 -5.47
CA THR A 228 -28.21 -32.57 -5.66
C THR A 228 -28.61 -33.30 -6.95
N GLY A 229 -27.69 -33.46 -7.90
CA GLY A 229 -27.99 -33.96 -9.24
C GLY A 229 -28.55 -32.91 -10.21
N GLU A 230 -28.88 -31.71 -9.74
CA GLU A 230 -29.40 -30.62 -10.58
C GLU A 230 -28.36 -30.14 -11.60
N VAL A 231 -28.81 -29.95 -12.85
CA VAL A 231 -28.00 -29.40 -13.93
C VAL A 231 -28.52 -28.01 -14.27
N VAL A 232 -27.73 -27.00 -13.92
CA VAL A 232 -28.06 -25.59 -14.09
C VAL A 232 -26.86 -24.85 -14.68
N THR A 233 -27.10 -23.81 -15.47
CA THR A 233 -26.01 -22.97 -16.00
C THR A 233 -25.53 -21.98 -14.94
N ALA A 234 -24.33 -21.40 -15.11
CA ALA A 234 -23.84 -20.39 -14.17
C ALA A 234 -24.70 -19.11 -14.17
N GLU A 235 -25.26 -18.73 -15.33
CA GLU A 235 -26.15 -17.56 -15.44
C GLU A 235 -27.51 -17.82 -14.78
N ASP A 236 -28.08 -19.01 -14.96
CA ASP A 236 -29.38 -19.36 -14.35
C ASP A 236 -29.27 -19.58 -12.83
N LEU A 237 -28.11 -20.04 -12.35
CA LEU A 237 -27.87 -20.27 -10.92
C LEU A 237 -27.64 -18.97 -10.14
N GLY A 238 -26.91 -18.02 -10.73
CA GLY A 238 -26.45 -16.84 -10.00
C GLY A 238 -25.93 -15.73 -10.90
N GLY A 239 -26.51 -15.57 -12.09
CA GLY A 239 -26.18 -14.50 -13.03
C GLY A 239 -26.74 -13.14 -12.64
N GLY A 240 -26.54 -12.18 -13.54
CA GLY A 240 -26.94 -10.79 -13.30
C GLY A 240 -28.45 -10.61 -13.14
N ASP A 241 -29.25 -11.30 -13.97
CA ASP A 241 -30.71 -11.23 -13.89
C ASP A 241 -31.25 -11.83 -12.58
N VAL A 242 -30.70 -12.97 -12.15
CA VAL A 242 -31.08 -13.62 -10.88
C VAL A 242 -30.88 -12.66 -9.71
N HIS A 243 -29.71 -12.04 -9.60
CA HIS A 243 -29.39 -11.24 -8.41
C HIS A 243 -29.97 -9.84 -8.38
N THR A 244 -30.32 -9.27 -9.54
CA THR A 244 -30.89 -7.91 -9.63
C THR A 244 -32.43 -7.91 -9.73
N ARG A 245 -33.05 -9.03 -10.15
CA ARG A 245 -34.51 -9.14 -10.31
C ARG A 245 -35.16 -10.06 -9.29
N LEU A 246 -34.51 -11.16 -8.89
CA LEU A 246 -35.12 -12.19 -8.04
C LEU A 246 -34.62 -12.12 -6.59
N SER A 247 -33.30 -12.22 -6.39
CA SER A 247 -32.75 -12.38 -5.03
C SER A 247 -32.44 -11.06 -4.33
N GLY A 248 -32.20 -9.97 -5.06
CA GLY A 248 -31.78 -8.69 -4.50
C GLY A 248 -30.39 -8.72 -3.85
N VAL A 249 -29.50 -9.63 -4.27
CA VAL A 249 -28.11 -9.68 -3.77
C VAL A 249 -27.26 -8.58 -4.41
N VAL A 250 -27.68 -8.07 -5.57
CA VAL A 250 -27.01 -7.02 -6.32
C VAL A 250 -28.02 -5.93 -6.68
N ASP A 251 -27.61 -4.67 -6.56
CA ASP A 251 -28.48 -3.51 -6.70
C ASP A 251 -28.56 -3.01 -8.15
N HIS A 252 -27.48 -3.17 -8.92
CA HIS A 252 -27.34 -2.60 -10.26
C HIS A 252 -26.91 -3.62 -11.31
N LEU A 253 -27.65 -3.69 -12.42
CA LEU A 253 -27.31 -4.53 -13.58
C LEU A 253 -26.58 -3.73 -14.66
N ALA A 254 -25.31 -4.03 -14.88
CA ALA A 254 -24.50 -3.42 -15.94
C ALA A 254 -24.53 -4.24 -17.24
N HIS A 255 -24.31 -3.57 -18.38
CA HIS A 255 -24.33 -4.22 -19.71
C HIS A 255 -22.96 -4.71 -20.18
N ASN A 256 -21.89 -4.12 -19.64
CA ASN A 256 -20.50 -4.44 -19.92
C ASN A 256 -19.63 -3.78 -18.85
N ASP A 257 -18.32 -4.05 -18.91
CA ASP A 257 -17.35 -3.49 -17.96
C ASP A 257 -17.39 -1.96 -17.88
N MET A 258 -17.44 -1.24 -19.01
CA MET A 258 -17.46 0.23 -19.01
C MET A 258 -18.73 0.79 -18.35
N HIS A 259 -19.89 0.19 -18.59
CA HIS A 259 -21.13 0.58 -17.92
C HIS A 259 -21.02 0.34 -16.40
N ALA A 260 -20.45 -0.79 -15.99
CA ALA A 260 -20.26 -1.09 -14.57
C ALA A 260 -19.34 -0.09 -13.86
N LEU A 261 -18.23 0.30 -14.51
CA LEU A 261 -17.33 1.32 -13.97
C LEU A 261 -18.01 2.70 -13.90
N SER A 262 -18.84 3.04 -14.89
CA SER A 262 -19.65 4.27 -14.85
C SER A 262 -20.63 4.28 -13.67
N LEU A 263 -21.30 3.16 -13.40
CA LEU A 263 -22.20 3.03 -12.24
C LEU A 263 -21.43 3.16 -10.91
N ALA A 264 -20.25 2.53 -10.81
CA ALA A 264 -19.40 2.67 -9.63
C ALA A 264 -19.00 4.13 -9.37
N ARG A 265 -18.68 4.89 -10.43
CA ARG A 265 -18.42 6.33 -10.32
C ARG A 265 -19.66 7.11 -9.85
N THR A 266 -20.84 6.77 -10.35
CA THR A 266 -22.12 7.37 -9.91
C THR A 266 -22.35 7.13 -8.42
N ILE A 267 -22.16 5.90 -7.94
CA ILE A 267 -22.27 5.56 -6.51
C ILE A 267 -21.32 6.44 -5.69
N VAL A 268 -20.04 6.51 -6.08
CA VAL A 268 -19.03 7.33 -5.37
C VAL A 268 -19.43 8.81 -5.33
N SER A 269 -20.03 9.34 -6.41
CA SER A 269 -20.49 10.73 -6.45
C SER A 269 -21.64 11.03 -5.48
N ASN A 270 -22.42 10.02 -5.09
CA ASN A 270 -23.57 10.14 -4.20
C ASN A 270 -23.26 9.85 -2.72
N LEU A 271 -21.99 9.60 -2.37
CA LEU A 271 -21.62 9.25 -0.98
C LEU A 271 -21.83 10.38 0.05
N ASN A 272 -22.09 11.62 -0.40
CA ASN A 272 -22.22 12.79 0.47
C ASN A 272 -21.06 12.95 1.47
N ARG A 273 -19.84 12.62 1.03
CA ARG A 273 -18.62 12.68 1.85
C ARG A 273 -17.83 13.95 1.58
N LYS A 274 -17.30 14.54 2.65
CA LYS A 274 -16.29 15.60 2.58
C LYS A 274 -15.09 15.21 3.44
N LYS A 275 -13.88 15.34 2.88
CA LYS A 275 -12.63 15.13 3.64
C LYS A 275 -12.45 16.30 4.61
N SER A 276 -12.34 16.00 5.90
CA SER A 276 -12.02 17.01 6.91
C SER A 276 -10.52 17.27 6.90
N HIS A 277 -10.11 18.51 6.66
CA HIS A 277 -8.71 18.94 6.80
C HIS A 277 -8.49 19.47 8.22
N THR A 278 -7.60 18.82 8.98
CA THR A 278 -7.25 19.25 10.35
C THR A 278 -5.87 19.92 10.44
N LEU A 279 -5.11 19.89 9.35
CA LEU A 279 -3.77 20.48 9.27
C LEU A 279 -3.85 21.93 8.79
N VAL A 280 -2.97 22.78 9.32
CA VAL A 280 -2.74 24.12 8.77
C VAL A 280 -1.80 23.98 7.58
N LEU A 281 -2.35 24.01 6.38
CA LEU A 281 -1.59 23.88 5.13
C LEU A 281 -0.97 25.23 4.75
N ARG A 282 0.15 25.17 4.02
CA ARG A 282 0.76 26.29 3.31
C ARG A 282 0.68 26.04 1.80
N ASP A 283 0.96 27.08 1.01
CA ASP A 283 1.14 26.90 -0.43
C ASP A 283 2.39 26.02 -0.67
N PRO A 284 2.28 24.96 -1.49
CA PRO A 284 3.43 24.12 -1.83
C PRO A 284 4.53 24.92 -2.52
N VAL A 285 5.79 24.67 -2.13
CA VAL A 285 6.97 25.24 -2.80
C VAL A 285 7.93 24.10 -3.12
N GLU A 286 8.43 24.03 -4.35
CA GLU A 286 9.38 22.98 -4.74
C GLU A 286 10.68 23.05 -3.90
N PRO A 287 11.33 21.91 -3.62
CA PRO A 287 12.67 21.89 -3.03
C PRO A 287 13.69 22.65 -3.91
N HIS A 288 14.72 23.26 -3.32
CA HIS A 288 15.77 23.96 -4.06
C HIS A 288 16.69 23.03 -4.86
N TYR A 289 16.76 21.75 -4.49
CA TYR A 289 17.63 20.77 -5.11
C TYR A 289 16.81 19.73 -5.88
N PRO A 290 17.20 19.37 -7.12
CA PRO A 290 16.47 18.39 -7.91
C PRO A 290 16.35 17.02 -7.23
N ALA A 291 15.17 16.41 -7.26
CA ALA A 291 14.93 15.09 -6.68
C ALA A 291 15.83 14.00 -7.30
N GLN A 292 16.23 14.14 -8.57
CA GLN A 292 17.13 13.21 -9.26
C GLN A 292 18.51 13.14 -8.59
N GLU A 293 18.94 14.17 -7.88
CA GLU A 293 20.21 14.16 -7.16
C GLU A 293 20.23 13.16 -5.99
N LEU A 294 19.06 12.69 -5.52
CA LEU A 294 18.96 11.63 -4.52
C LEU A 294 19.71 10.35 -4.95
N TYR A 295 19.83 10.10 -6.26
CA TYR A 295 20.55 8.93 -6.76
C TYR A 295 22.03 8.96 -6.39
N GLY A 296 22.64 10.15 -6.32
CA GLY A 296 24.05 10.30 -5.95
C GLY A 296 24.30 10.56 -4.46
N VAL A 297 23.26 10.76 -3.66
CA VAL A 297 23.36 11.01 -2.20
C VAL A 297 23.79 9.76 -1.44
N ILE A 298 23.22 8.59 -1.80
CA ILE A 298 23.45 7.35 -1.06
C ILE A 298 24.74 6.67 -1.53
N PRO A 299 25.74 6.46 -0.64
CA PRO A 299 26.99 5.80 -1.00
C PRO A 299 26.78 4.35 -1.46
N VAL A 300 27.52 3.93 -2.48
CA VAL A 300 27.56 2.50 -2.91
C VAL A 300 28.12 1.60 -1.81
N ASP A 301 29.19 2.04 -1.14
CA ASP A 301 29.71 1.35 0.05
C ASP A 301 28.82 1.69 1.25
N THR A 302 28.01 0.72 1.67
CA THR A 302 27.07 0.86 2.80
C THR A 302 27.74 1.17 4.14
N ARG A 303 29.08 1.09 4.23
CA ARG A 303 29.85 1.49 5.41
C ARG A 303 30.26 2.96 5.39
N LYS A 304 30.22 3.63 4.23
CA LYS A 304 30.51 5.05 4.13
C LYS A 304 29.32 5.84 4.72
N PRO A 305 29.55 6.67 5.76
CA PRO A 305 28.49 7.53 6.27
C PRO A 305 28.15 8.62 5.23
N PHE A 306 26.90 9.09 5.26
CA PHE A 306 26.46 10.28 4.54
C PHE A 306 25.59 11.13 5.47
N ASP A 307 25.44 12.43 5.16
CA ASP A 307 24.57 13.31 5.92
C ASP A 307 23.13 13.20 5.40
N VAL A 308 22.23 12.68 6.24
CA VAL A 308 20.82 12.48 5.87
C VAL A 308 20.09 13.80 5.57
N ARG A 309 20.64 14.95 5.99
CA ARG A 309 20.13 16.27 5.59
C ARG A 309 20.14 16.48 4.08
N GLU A 310 21.06 15.83 3.35
CA GLU A 310 21.07 15.87 1.89
C GLU A 310 19.82 15.20 1.27
N VAL A 311 19.26 14.19 1.94
CA VAL A 311 17.97 13.61 1.54
C VAL A 311 16.84 14.57 1.89
N ILE A 312 16.83 15.11 3.11
CA ILE A 312 15.78 16.02 3.60
C ILE A 312 15.67 17.25 2.68
N ALA A 313 16.80 17.87 2.31
CA ALA A 313 16.85 19.05 1.45
C ALA A 313 16.22 18.84 0.06
N ARG A 314 16.06 17.59 -0.40
CA ARG A 314 15.50 17.23 -1.72
C ARG A 314 14.04 16.76 -1.66
N ILE A 315 13.43 16.70 -0.47
CA ILE A 315 12.05 16.23 -0.29
C ILE A 315 11.13 17.21 0.43
N VAL A 316 11.69 18.23 1.10
CA VAL A 316 10.91 19.24 1.82
C VAL A 316 10.82 20.54 1.04
N ASP A 317 9.70 21.23 1.22
CA ASP A 317 9.39 22.47 0.52
C ASP A 317 10.47 23.53 0.78
N ALA A 318 10.92 24.18 -0.30
CA ALA A 318 12.00 25.18 -0.28
C ALA A 318 13.29 24.70 0.42
N SER A 319 13.49 23.39 0.56
CA SER A 319 14.61 22.81 1.32
C SER A 319 14.73 23.37 2.76
N GLU A 320 13.62 23.83 3.35
CA GLU A 320 13.58 24.41 4.70
C GLU A 320 13.40 23.32 5.77
N PHE A 321 14.27 23.35 6.78
CA PHE A 321 14.26 22.38 7.86
C PHE A 321 14.66 23.01 9.21
N ASP A 322 13.68 23.09 10.12
CA ASP A 322 13.88 23.58 11.48
C ASP A 322 14.38 22.47 12.40
N GLU A 323 15.70 22.31 12.48
CA GLU A 323 16.31 21.21 13.23
C GLU A 323 16.14 21.35 14.75
N PHE A 324 15.46 20.37 15.34
CA PHE A 324 15.28 20.24 16.79
C PHE A 324 16.51 19.58 17.43
N LYS A 325 17.02 20.17 18.53
CA LYS A 325 18.18 19.66 19.27
C LYS A 325 19.37 19.35 18.34
N ALA A 326 19.72 20.29 17.45
CA ALA A 326 20.76 20.11 16.43
C ALA A 326 22.13 19.70 16.99
N ARG A 327 22.44 20.06 18.24
CA ARG A 327 23.73 19.77 18.91
C ARG A 327 23.68 18.62 19.92
N TYR A 328 22.58 17.86 19.99
CA TYR A 328 22.39 16.76 20.96
C TYR A 328 21.89 15.51 20.23
N GLY A 329 22.46 14.34 20.53
CA GLY A 329 22.08 13.07 19.87
C GLY A 329 22.19 13.15 18.35
N THR A 330 23.33 13.61 17.83
CA THR A 330 23.54 14.00 16.41
C THR A 330 23.47 12.85 15.41
N THR A 331 23.38 11.60 15.87
CA THR A 331 23.13 10.43 15.03
C THR A 331 21.65 10.23 14.70
N LEU A 332 20.76 11.05 15.27
CA LEU A 332 19.34 11.13 14.93
C LEU A 332 18.97 12.58 14.64
N ILE A 333 18.60 12.85 13.39
CA ILE A 333 18.17 14.18 12.96
C ILE A 333 16.66 14.27 13.16
N CYS A 334 16.23 15.30 13.88
CA CYS A 334 14.82 15.58 14.11
C CYS A 334 14.55 17.03 13.75
N GLY A 335 13.42 17.33 13.13
CA GLY A 335 13.07 18.71 12.81
C GLY A 335 11.74 18.84 12.09
N PHE A 336 11.25 20.08 12.02
CA PHE A 336 9.98 20.41 11.36
C PHE A 336 10.25 20.89 9.93
N ALA A 337 9.33 20.55 9.02
CA ALA A 337 9.33 21.01 7.63
C ALA A 337 7.91 20.98 7.05
N HIS A 338 7.78 21.32 5.78
CA HIS A 338 6.56 21.08 5.00
C HIS A 338 6.87 20.20 3.79
N ILE A 339 5.92 19.37 3.38
CA ILE A 339 5.97 18.60 2.13
C ILE A 339 4.65 18.83 1.40
N LEU A 340 4.70 19.42 0.22
CA LEU A 340 3.51 19.82 -0.55
C LEU A 340 2.54 20.65 0.30
N GLY A 341 3.08 21.60 1.08
CA GLY A 341 2.32 22.46 1.98
C GLY A 341 1.87 21.82 3.29
N MET A 342 2.04 20.51 3.48
CA MET A 342 1.64 19.79 4.69
C MET A 342 2.74 19.86 5.76
N PRO A 343 2.45 20.31 7.00
CA PRO A 343 3.46 20.30 8.07
C PRO A 343 3.83 18.87 8.45
N VAL A 344 5.12 18.61 8.61
CA VAL A 344 5.65 17.29 9.01
C VAL A 344 6.74 17.42 10.07
N GLY A 345 6.82 16.42 10.94
CA GLY A 345 7.97 16.18 11.82
C GLY A 345 8.80 15.03 11.25
N ILE A 346 10.06 15.31 10.89
CA ILE A 346 10.95 14.31 10.29
C ILE A 346 11.88 13.77 11.37
N ILE A 347 12.06 12.44 11.39
CA ILE A 347 13.02 11.72 12.22
C ILE A 347 13.86 10.84 11.30
N ALA A 348 15.17 11.12 11.21
CA ALA A 348 16.04 10.52 10.21
C ALA A 348 17.36 10.03 10.83
N ASN A 349 17.75 8.78 10.52
CA ASN A 349 19.03 8.25 11.00
C ASN A 349 20.22 8.89 10.30
N ASN A 350 21.25 9.20 11.08
CA ASN A 350 22.53 9.75 10.62
C ASN A 350 23.71 9.02 11.30
N GLY A 351 23.50 7.74 11.63
CA GLY A 351 24.44 6.90 12.37
C GLY A 351 23.75 5.93 13.34
N ILE A 352 24.55 5.29 14.19
CA ILE A 352 24.11 4.37 15.26
C ILE A 352 23.32 5.15 16.33
N LEU A 353 22.29 4.54 16.93
CA LEU A 353 21.52 5.17 18.00
C LEU A 353 22.21 5.06 19.37
N PHE A 354 22.30 6.20 20.08
CA PHE A 354 22.74 6.28 21.47
C PHE A 354 21.56 6.65 22.39
N SER A 355 21.79 6.65 23.71
CA SER A 355 20.81 7.09 24.71
C SER A 355 20.25 8.48 24.39
N GLU A 356 21.13 9.41 24.02
CA GLU A 356 20.80 10.79 23.67
C GLU A 356 19.92 10.85 22.43
N SER A 357 20.20 10.02 21.42
CA SER A 357 19.41 9.90 20.20
C SER A 357 17.98 9.45 20.53
N ALA A 358 17.82 8.44 21.38
CA ALA A 358 16.50 7.95 21.79
C ALA A 358 15.71 8.96 22.62
N LEU A 359 16.36 9.65 23.57
CA LEU A 359 15.74 10.71 24.37
C LEU A 359 15.35 11.93 23.51
N LYS A 360 16.16 12.27 22.49
CA LYS A 360 15.83 13.29 21.50
C LYS A 360 14.62 12.88 20.68
N GLY A 361 14.61 11.66 20.15
CA GLY A 361 13.51 11.12 19.35
C GLY A 361 12.19 11.09 20.12
N ALA A 362 12.19 10.56 21.35
CA ALA A 362 11.01 10.50 22.20
C ALA A 362 10.40 11.89 22.44
N HIS A 363 11.20 12.86 22.88
CA HIS A 363 10.73 14.23 23.10
C HIS A 363 10.21 14.86 21.79
N PHE A 364 10.89 14.65 20.67
CA PHE A 364 10.42 15.21 19.40
C PHE A 364 9.06 14.62 18.96
N ILE A 365 8.85 13.32 19.16
CA ILE A 365 7.57 12.66 18.91
C ILE A 365 6.47 13.24 19.80
N GLU A 366 6.74 13.45 21.10
CA GLU A 366 5.80 14.08 22.03
C GLU A 366 5.35 15.46 21.53
N LEU A 367 6.28 16.29 21.04
CA LEU A 367 5.97 17.60 20.46
C LEU A 367 5.10 17.49 19.21
N CYS A 368 5.41 16.55 18.31
CA CYS A 368 4.60 16.32 17.11
C CYS A 368 3.19 15.86 17.47
N CYS A 369 3.06 14.93 18.42
CA CYS A 369 1.78 14.44 18.93
C CYS A 369 0.95 15.57 19.57
N GLN A 370 1.56 16.39 20.43
CA GLN A 370 0.90 17.54 21.06
C GLN A 370 0.34 18.52 20.01
N ARG A 371 1.09 18.73 18.92
CA ARG A 371 0.75 19.66 17.84
C ARG A 371 -0.07 19.02 16.72
N LYS A 372 -0.37 17.73 16.81
CA LYS A 372 -1.05 16.93 15.78
C LYS A 372 -0.35 16.97 14.40
N ILE A 373 0.98 17.02 14.42
CA ILE A 373 1.82 17.04 13.21
C ILE A 373 2.16 15.58 12.80
N PRO A 374 1.91 15.18 11.53
CA PRO A 374 2.34 13.89 11.00
C PRO A 374 3.84 13.66 11.13
N LEU A 375 4.22 12.40 11.35
CA LEU A 375 5.62 11.98 11.48
C LEU A 375 6.10 11.26 10.23
N VAL A 376 7.31 11.61 9.78
CA VAL A 376 8.02 10.95 8.67
C VAL A 376 9.33 10.36 9.20
N PHE A 377 9.48 9.05 9.09
CA PHE A 377 10.68 8.32 9.50
C PHE A 377 11.52 7.96 8.29
N LEU A 378 12.79 8.39 8.27
CA LEU A 378 13.77 8.00 7.26
C LEU A 378 14.75 7.00 7.88
N GLN A 379 14.55 5.71 7.58
CA GLN A 379 15.33 4.62 8.18
C GLN A 379 16.63 4.37 7.42
N ASN A 380 17.74 4.53 8.13
CA ASN A 380 19.06 4.05 7.76
C ASN A 380 19.83 3.67 9.03
N ILE A 381 19.44 2.55 9.64
CA ILE A 381 19.86 2.16 10.97
C ILE A 381 20.47 0.76 11.01
N THR A 382 21.66 0.66 11.61
CA THR A 382 22.36 -0.59 11.89
C THR A 382 22.11 -1.13 13.29
N GLY A 383 21.64 -0.29 14.23
CA GLY A 383 21.25 -0.67 15.57
C GLY A 383 21.53 0.39 16.63
N PHE A 384 21.42 -0.01 17.89
CA PHE A 384 21.86 0.79 19.03
C PHE A 384 23.33 0.51 19.35
N MET A 385 24.00 1.44 20.02
CA MET A 385 25.34 1.23 20.51
C MET A 385 25.37 0.10 21.55
N VAL A 386 26.42 -0.72 21.54
CA VAL A 386 26.61 -1.84 22.46
C VAL A 386 27.84 -1.63 23.34
N GLY A 387 27.81 -2.18 24.56
CA GLY A 387 28.96 -2.21 25.46
C GLY A 387 28.60 -1.92 26.92
N ARG A 388 29.40 -2.46 27.85
CA ARG A 388 29.14 -2.40 29.31
C ARG A 388 28.82 -0.99 29.82
N LYS A 389 29.56 0.02 29.33
CA LYS A 389 29.34 1.42 29.72
C LYS A 389 27.92 1.89 29.36
N TYR A 390 27.49 1.67 28.11
CA TYR A 390 26.20 2.13 27.61
C TYR A 390 25.02 1.39 28.27
N GLU A 391 25.20 0.10 28.57
CA GLU A 391 24.21 -0.67 29.36
C GLU A 391 24.04 -0.10 30.76
N ASN A 392 25.15 0.17 31.47
CA ASN A 392 25.11 0.75 32.82
C ASN A 392 24.52 2.17 32.85
N GLU A 393 24.67 2.93 31.76
CA GLU A 393 24.05 4.26 31.58
C GLU A 393 22.55 4.17 31.19
N GLY A 394 22.03 2.96 30.99
CA GLY A 394 20.61 2.69 30.77
C GLY A 394 20.14 2.87 29.33
N ILE A 395 20.97 2.52 28.34
CA ILE A 395 20.61 2.62 26.91
C ILE A 395 19.32 1.87 26.58
N ALA A 396 19.09 0.70 27.18
CA ALA A 396 17.84 -0.06 27.01
C ALA A 396 16.61 0.75 27.47
N ARG A 397 16.66 1.37 28.66
CA ARG A 397 15.58 2.21 29.19
C ARG A 397 15.35 3.46 28.35
N ASN A 398 16.42 4.06 27.84
CA ASN A 398 16.31 5.26 27.00
C ASN A 398 15.76 4.92 25.60
N GLY A 399 16.20 3.80 25.01
CA GLY A 399 15.61 3.23 23.79
C GLY A 399 14.13 2.92 23.96
N ALA A 400 13.74 2.33 25.10
CA ALA A 400 12.34 2.03 25.42
C ALA A 400 11.45 3.28 25.37
N LYS A 401 11.92 4.45 25.85
CA LYS A 401 11.13 5.70 25.75
C LYS A 401 10.79 6.06 24.31
N MET A 402 11.76 5.93 23.39
CA MET A 402 11.52 6.18 21.97
C MET A 402 10.52 5.19 21.37
N VAL A 403 10.68 3.89 21.67
CA VAL A 403 9.75 2.85 21.22
C VAL A 403 8.35 3.08 21.76
N THR A 404 8.21 3.44 23.04
CA THR A 404 6.92 3.83 23.65
C THR A 404 6.31 5.01 22.92
N ALA A 405 7.08 6.08 22.68
CA ALA A 405 6.59 7.26 21.98
C ALA A 405 6.12 6.92 20.55
N VAL A 406 6.87 6.10 19.81
CA VAL A 406 6.46 5.63 18.46
C VAL A 406 5.19 4.80 18.50
N ALA A 407 5.07 3.88 19.47
CA ALA A 407 3.92 2.99 19.60
C ALA A 407 2.65 3.77 19.93
N THR A 408 2.72 4.74 20.83
CA THR A 408 1.56 5.49 21.33
C THR A 408 1.22 6.75 20.51
N ALA A 409 2.10 7.16 19.59
CA ALA A 409 1.83 8.26 18.67
C ALA A 409 0.63 7.96 17.76
N ALA A 410 -0.45 8.75 17.94
CA ALA A 410 -1.71 8.64 17.22
C ALA A 410 -1.80 9.51 15.95
N VAL A 411 -0.83 10.40 15.72
CA VAL A 411 -0.70 11.16 14.47
C VAL A 411 -0.41 10.22 13.29
N PRO A 412 -0.69 10.61 12.03
CA PRO A 412 -0.26 9.84 10.87
C PRO A 412 1.27 9.65 10.89
N LYS A 413 1.71 8.39 10.74
CA LYS A 413 3.14 8.01 10.66
C LYS A 413 3.42 7.44 9.29
N PHE A 414 4.51 7.89 8.67
CA PHE A 414 5.00 7.42 7.38
C PHE A 414 6.44 6.98 7.52
N THR A 415 6.82 5.85 6.92
CA THR A 415 8.19 5.32 7.02
C THR A 415 8.75 5.10 5.62
N VAL A 416 9.97 5.55 5.38
CA VAL A 416 10.74 5.23 4.18
C VAL A 416 12.06 4.62 4.61
N ILE A 417 12.31 3.38 4.22
CA ILE A 417 13.60 2.73 4.41
C ILE A 417 14.53 3.17 3.27
N ILE A 418 15.49 4.04 3.58
CA ILE A 418 16.42 4.64 2.62
C ILE A 418 17.80 3.97 2.65
N GLY A 419 18.04 3.08 3.62
CA GLY A 419 19.28 2.33 3.78
C GLY A 419 19.05 1.06 4.61
N GLY A 420 19.80 0.89 5.70
CA GLY A 420 19.63 -0.27 6.59
C GLY A 420 18.39 -0.18 7.48
N SER A 421 17.77 -1.33 7.77
CA SER A 421 16.74 -1.47 8.80
C SER A 421 17.01 -2.71 9.66
N PHE A 422 17.96 -2.59 10.60
CA PHE A 422 18.43 -3.73 11.39
C PHE A 422 18.08 -3.65 12.89
N GLY A 423 17.74 -4.81 13.46
CA GLY A 423 17.57 -5.03 14.89
C GLY A 423 16.59 -4.07 15.58
N ALA A 424 16.88 -3.69 16.82
CA ALA A 424 16.05 -2.79 17.61
C ALA A 424 15.88 -1.38 17.01
N GLY A 425 16.77 -0.99 16.08
CA GLY A 425 16.66 0.26 15.34
C GLY A 425 15.39 0.33 14.49
N ASN A 426 14.96 -0.80 13.91
CA ASN A 426 13.71 -0.89 13.16
C ASN A 426 12.51 -0.47 14.03
N TYR A 427 12.49 -0.91 15.29
CA TYR A 427 11.38 -0.66 16.20
C TYR A 427 11.30 0.82 16.58
N GLY A 428 12.44 1.40 17.01
CA GLY A 428 12.52 2.80 17.39
C GLY A 428 12.23 3.77 16.23
N MET A 429 12.39 3.35 14.98
CA MET A 429 12.17 4.18 13.81
C MET A 429 10.84 3.89 13.09
N CYS A 430 9.84 3.36 13.79
CA CYS A 430 8.50 3.08 13.24
C CYS A 430 8.50 2.05 12.09
N GLY A 431 9.15 0.91 12.31
CA GLY A 431 9.09 -0.25 11.42
C GLY A 431 7.70 -0.87 11.32
N ARG A 432 7.58 -1.97 10.56
CA ARG A 432 6.28 -2.53 10.15
C ARG A 432 5.33 -2.85 11.30
N ALA A 433 5.85 -3.31 12.44
CA ALA A 433 5.06 -3.66 13.63
C ALA A 433 4.44 -2.44 14.35
N PHE A 434 4.88 -1.22 14.05
CA PHE A 434 4.44 0.02 14.70
C PHE A 434 3.34 0.75 13.91
N SER A 435 2.77 0.07 12.92
CA SER A 435 1.62 0.50 12.13
C SER A 435 1.75 1.91 11.54
N PRO A 436 2.82 2.23 10.79
CA PRO A 436 2.80 3.41 9.94
C PRO A 436 1.67 3.26 8.89
N ARG A 437 1.01 4.38 8.56
CA ARG A 437 -0.05 4.42 7.53
C ARG A 437 0.46 3.84 6.23
N PHE A 438 1.70 4.20 5.88
CA PHE A 438 2.45 3.63 4.78
C PHE A 438 3.91 3.43 5.16
N LEU A 439 4.49 2.35 4.63
CA LEU A 439 5.91 2.05 4.72
C LEU A 439 6.39 1.72 3.32
N TRP A 440 7.42 2.43 2.87
CA TRP A 440 8.12 2.19 1.61
C TRP A 440 9.57 1.81 1.85
N MET A 441 10.16 1.21 0.83
CA MET A 441 11.55 0.77 0.85
C MET A 441 12.19 1.19 -0.48
N TRP A 442 13.32 1.86 -0.41
CA TRP A 442 14.12 2.18 -1.59
C TRP A 442 14.81 0.92 -2.15
N PRO A 443 15.19 0.88 -3.43
CA PRO A 443 15.80 -0.31 -4.04
C PRO A 443 17.13 -0.73 -3.39
N ASN A 444 17.88 0.23 -2.85
CA ASN A 444 19.16 -0.02 -2.17
C ASN A 444 19.01 -0.56 -0.74
N ALA A 445 17.83 -0.37 -0.13
CA ALA A 445 17.62 -0.64 1.28
C ALA A 445 17.72 -2.13 1.62
N ARG A 446 18.02 -2.46 2.87
CA ARG A 446 18.17 -3.84 3.36
C ARG A 446 17.54 -4.04 4.73
#